data_AF-A0A2V5WCB4-F1
#
_entry.id   AF-A0A2V5WCB4-F1
#
_cell.length_a   1.000
_cell.length_b   1.000
_cell.length_c   1.000
_cell.angle_alpha   90.00
_cell.angle_beta   90.00
_cell.angle_gamma   90.00
#
_symmetry.space_group_name_H-M   'P 1'
#
loop_
_entity.id
_entity.type
_entity.pdbx_description
1 polymer ?
#
loop_
_entity_poly.entity_id
_entity_poly.type
_entity_poly.pdbx_seq_one_letter_code
_entity_poly.pdbx_strand_id
1 'polypeptide(L)'
;MIVIGSMVGSGIFITSAESSRLSGAPGWLLFAWAIAGLLTITGALCCSELATMMPRAGGVYVFLREAYGHSIGFLYGWTLFLVIQTGTIAAVAIAFAKFLGVFVRSVSPDNYLVAPISFGGYAISLSTEQLVAIALIALLTWTNTRGLEVGKII
;
A
#
# COMPACT_ATOMS: atom_id res chain seq x y z
N MET A 1 -17.80 0.56 9.32
CA MET A 1 -17.22 -0.80 9.14
C MET A 1 -16.33 -0.95 7.91
N ILE A 2 -16.54 -0.22 6.80
CA ILE A 2 -15.71 -0.35 5.57
C ILE A 2 -14.20 -0.11 5.84
N VAL A 3 -13.87 0.86 6.69
CA VAL A 3 -12.48 1.24 6.98
C VAL A 3 -11.67 0.11 7.64
N ILE A 4 -12.27 -0.69 8.52
CA ILE A 4 -11.56 -1.78 9.22
C ILE A 4 -11.07 -2.83 8.21
N GLY A 5 -11.89 -3.15 7.20
CA GLY A 5 -11.53 -4.09 6.14
C GLY A 5 -10.38 -3.60 5.26
N SER A 6 -10.24 -2.28 5.06
CA SER A 6 -9.09 -1.72 4.33
C SER A 6 -7.80 -1.64 5.15
N MET A 7 -7.90 -1.67 6.48
CA MET A 7 -6.72 -1.54 7.38
C MET A 7 -6.01 -2.88 7.62
N VAL A 8 -6.76 -4.00 7.58
CA VAL A 8 -6.17 -5.34 7.72
C VAL A 8 -5.55 -5.75 6.38
N GLY A 9 -4.25 -5.51 6.24
CA GLY A 9 -3.47 -5.81 5.03
C GLY A 9 -2.46 -6.95 5.19
N SER A 10 -1.67 -7.16 4.14
CA SER A 10 -0.60 -8.18 4.10
C SER A 10 0.51 -7.96 5.14
N GLY A 11 0.67 -6.74 5.65
CA GLY A 11 1.70 -6.37 6.62
C GLY A 11 1.64 -7.18 7.93
N ILE A 12 0.44 -7.57 8.38
CA ILE A 12 0.28 -8.41 9.59
C ILE A 12 0.97 -9.76 9.41
N PHE A 13 0.98 -10.30 8.19
CA PHE A 13 1.58 -11.60 7.88
C PHE A 13 3.05 -11.48 7.47
N ILE A 14 3.35 -10.61 6.50
CA ILE A 14 4.68 -10.53 5.90
C ILE A 14 5.63 -9.75 6.80
N THR A 15 5.26 -8.54 7.19
CA THR A 15 6.14 -7.65 7.97
C THR A 15 6.34 -8.21 9.37
N SER A 16 5.30 -8.68 10.05
CA SER A 16 5.45 -9.27 11.38
C SER A 16 6.38 -10.49 11.39
N ALA A 17 6.29 -11.35 10.37
CA ALA A 17 7.15 -12.53 10.27
C ALA A 17 8.62 -12.16 9.98
N GLU A 18 8.87 -11.13 9.16
CA GLU A 18 10.21 -10.62 8.92
C GLU A 18 10.77 -9.96 10.19
N SER A 19 9.99 -9.08 10.82
CA SER A 19 10.38 -8.40 12.05
C SER A 19 10.61 -9.38 13.19
N SER A 20 9.82 -10.44 13.33
CA SER A 20 10.02 -11.45 14.37
C SER A 20 11.37 -12.17 14.22
N ARG A 21 11.80 -12.43 12.97
CA ARG A 21 13.11 -13.04 12.69
C ARG A 21 14.28 -12.13 13.06
N LEU A 22 14.11 -10.80 12.95
CA LEU A 22 15.14 -9.81 13.24
C LEU A 22 15.17 -9.36 14.71
N SER A 23 14.05 -9.46 15.43
CA SER A 23 13.87 -8.86 16.76
C SER A 23 14.57 -9.61 17.90
N GLY A 24 15.09 -10.82 17.66
CA GLY A 24 15.82 -11.64 18.64
C GLY A 24 14.97 -12.23 19.78
N ALA A 25 13.89 -11.55 20.21
CA ALA A 25 12.93 -12.02 21.19
C ALA A 25 11.49 -11.53 20.86
N PRO A 26 10.44 -12.33 21.17
CA PRO A 26 9.06 -11.94 20.91
C PRO A 26 8.62 -10.63 21.59
N GLY A 27 9.19 -10.32 22.77
CA GLY A 27 8.85 -9.11 23.52
C GLY A 27 9.15 -7.81 22.78
N TRP A 28 10.25 -7.78 22.01
CA TRP A 28 10.62 -6.59 21.21
C TRP A 28 9.63 -6.33 20.08
N LEU A 29 9.12 -7.39 19.45
CA LEU A 29 8.08 -7.26 18.44
C LEU A 29 6.80 -6.69 19.05
N LEU A 30 6.34 -7.22 20.19
CA LEU A 30 5.15 -6.73 20.88
C LEU A 30 5.29 -5.27 21.31
N PHE A 31 6.48 -4.88 21.78
CA PHE A 31 6.78 -3.50 22.15
C PHE A 31 6.73 -2.56 20.93
N ALA A 32 7.31 -2.95 19.80
CA ALA A 32 7.22 -2.20 18.55
C ALA A 32 5.76 -2.05 18.09
N TRP A 33 4.96 -3.10 18.19
CA TRP A 33 3.52 -3.07 17.90
C TRP A 33 2.77 -2.11 18.82
N ALA A 34 3.07 -2.10 20.12
CA ALA A 34 2.46 -1.18 21.06
C ALA A 34 2.76 0.29 20.70
N ILE A 35 4.01 0.61 20.35
CA ILE A 35 4.40 1.95 19.89
C ILE A 35 3.67 2.32 18.59
N ALA A 36 3.67 1.43 17.60
CA ALA A 36 2.98 1.67 16.33
C ALA A 36 1.48 1.90 16.53
N GLY A 37 0.84 1.14 17.41
CA GLY A 37 -0.56 1.31 17.79
C GLY A 37 -0.82 2.68 18.44
N LEU A 38 0.02 3.09 19.39
CA LEU A 38 -0.10 4.38 20.05
C LEU A 38 0.05 5.54 19.05
N LEU A 39 1.06 5.48 18.16
CA LEU A 39 1.25 6.49 17.11
C LEU A 39 0.05 6.57 16.16
N THR A 40 -0.53 5.42 15.82
CA THR A 40 -1.72 5.35 14.94
C THR A 40 -2.94 5.99 15.60
N ILE A 41 -3.18 5.72 16.89
CA ILE A 41 -4.30 6.31 17.64
C ILE A 41 -4.13 7.83 17.71
N THR A 42 -2.94 8.31 18.06
CA THR A 42 -2.65 9.75 18.12
C THR A 42 -2.89 10.41 16.76
N GLY A 43 -2.39 9.81 15.68
CA GLY A 43 -2.63 10.31 14.32
C GLY A 43 -4.11 10.33 13.94
N ALA A 44 -4.87 9.30 14.32
CA ALA A 44 -6.32 9.24 14.09
C ALA A 44 -7.08 10.33 14.84
N LEU A 45 -6.70 10.62 16.09
CA LEU A 45 -7.29 11.71 16.88
C LEU A 45 -7.00 13.07 16.25
N CYS A 46 -5.75 13.34 15.85
CA CYS A 46 -5.39 14.58 15.15
C CYS A 46 -6.17 14.74 13.84
N CYS A 47 -6.30 13.67 13.05
CA CYS A 47 -7.07 13.70 11.80
C CYS A 47 -8.56 13.92 12.07
N SER A 48 -9.10 13.37 13.16
CA SER A 48 -10.50 13.54 13.57
C SER A 48 -10.80 14.99 13.95
N GLU A 49 -9.93 15.62 14.74
CA GLU A 49 -10.08 17.04 15.11
C GLU A 49 -10.02 17.95 13.88
N LEU A 50 -9.11 17.65 12.95
CA LEU A 50 -8.96 18.45 11.74
C LEU A 50 -10.14 18.26 10.78
N ALA A 51 -10.68 17.04 10.70
CA ALA A 51 -11.86 16.72 9.91
C ALA A 51 -13.14 17.39 10.45
N THR A 52 -13.28 17.56 11.77
CA THR A 52 -14.41 18.29 12.36
C THR A 52 -14.27 19.80 12.20
N MET A 53 -13.05 20.34 12.25
CA MET A 53 -12.79 21.77 12.01
C MET A 53 -12.99 22.18 10.54
N MET A 54 -12.69 21.29 9.59
CA MET A 54 -12.78 21.56 8.14
C MET A 54 -13.67 20.52 7.45
N PRO A 55 -15.01 20.65 7.51
CA PRO A 55 -15.95 19.73 6.89
C PRO A 55 -16.06 19.95 5.37
N ARG A 56 -14.93 20.00 4.67
CA ARG A 56 -14.82 20.15 3.22
C ARG A 56 -14.41 18.81 2.61
N ALA A 57 -14.96 18.49 1.44
CA ALA A 57 -14.53 17.31 0.68
C ALA A 57 -13.07 17.47 0.24
N GLY A 58 -12.24 16.44 0.48
CA GLY A 58 -10.85 16.38 0.01
C GLY A 58 -9.82 15.86 1.03
N GLY A 59 -10.22 15.55 2.27
CA GLY A 59 -9.38 14.85 3.24
C GLY A 59 -8.05 15.57 3.55
N VAL A 60 -6.97 14.80 3.71
CA VAL A 60 -5.64 15.29 4.11
C VAL A 60 -5.08 16.35 3.14
N TYR A 61 -5.46 16.29 1.86
CA TYR A 61 -5.07 17.30 0.88
C TYR A 61 -5.59 18.69 1.27
N VAL A 62 -6.84 18.80 1.75
CA VAL A 62 -7.43 20.09 2.16
C VAL A 62 -6.70 20.63 3.38
N PHE A 63 -6.34 19.76 4.31
CA PHE A 63 -5.63 20.12 5.53
C PHE A 63 -4.25 20.73 5.23
N LEU A 64 -3.47 20.06 4.37
CA LEU A 64 -2.15 20.54 3.98
C LEU A 64 -2.23 21.81 3.13
N ARG A 65 -3.24 21.92 2.27
CA ARG A 65 -3.46 23.12 1.45
C ARG A 65 -3.81 24.34 2.31
N GLU A 66 -4.63 24.16 3.34
CA GLU A 66 -5.03 25.25 4.24
C GLU A 66 -3.88 25.66 5.17
N ALA A 67 -3.11 24.68 5.69
CA ALA A 67 -2.01 24.94 6.62
C ALA A 67 -0.75 25.51 5.95
N TYR A 68 -0.41 25.05 4.74
CA TYR A 68 0.87 25.35 4.07
C TYR A 68 0.72 26.04 2.71
N GLY A 69 -0.50 26.34 2.29
CA GLY A 69 -0.80 27.00 1.03
C GLY A 69 -0.91 26.07 -0.17
N HIS A 70 -1.20 26.68 -1.33
CA HIS A 70 -1.62 25.96 -2.54
C HIS A 70 -0.50 25.09 -3.16
N SER A 71 0.76 25.53 -3.09
CA SER A 71 1.91 24.82 -3.67
C SER A 71 2.16 23.48 -2.99
N ILE A 72 2.16 23.46 -1.65
CA ILE A 72 2.35 22.23 -0.86
C ILE A 72 1.16 21.29 -1.01
N GLY A 73 -0.07 21.82 -1.01
CA GLY A 73 -1.25 21.02 -1.32
C GLY A 73 -1.15 20.33 -2.68
N PHE A 74 -0.78 21.08 -3.72
CA PHE A 74 -0.59 20.55 -5.08
C PHE A 74 0.47 19.44 -5.14
N LEU A 75 1.65 19.67 -4.54
CA LEU A 75 2.72 18.66 -4.47
C LEU A 75 2.27 17.40 -3.72
N TYR A 76 1.54 17.56 -2.61
CA TYR A 76 0.98 16.42 -1.88
C TYR A 76 -0.04 15.66 -2.73
N GLY A 77 -0.92 16.34 -3.46
CA GLY A 77 -1.87 15.70 -4.38
C GLY A 77 -1.19 14.83 -5.44
N TRP A 78 -0.13 15.35 -6.06
CA TRP A 78 0.68 14.57 -7.01
C TRP A 78 1.42 13.41 -6.36
N THR A 79 1.98 13.61 -5.16
CA THR A 79 2.67 12.56 -4.42
C THR A 79 1.70 11.45 -4.01
N LEU A 80 0.51 11.83 -3.54
CA LEU A 80 -0.55 10.91 -3.17
C LEU A 80 -0.94 10.04 -4.37
N PHE A 81 -1.14 10.66 -5.53
CA PHE A 81 -1.55 9.97 -6.75
C PHE A 81 -0.43 9.10 -7.35
N LEU A 82 0.75 9.68 -7.59
CA LEU A 82 1.84 9.03 -8.35
C LEU A 82 2.70 8.09 -7.53
N VAL A 83 2.78 8.27 -6.21
CA VAL A 83 3.72 7.54 -5.34
C VAL A 83 2.99 6.73 -4.30
N ILE A 84 2.14 7.35 -3.49
CA ILE A 84 1.54 6.67 -2.32
C ILE A 84 0.52 5.62 -2.77
N GLN A 85 -0.47 6.01 -3.58
CA GLN A 85 -1.54 5.11 -3.99
C GLN A 85 -1.04 4.03 -4.95
N THR A 86 -0.27 4.41 -5.97
CA THR A 86 0.35 3.48 -6.92
C THR A 86 1.29 2.51 -6.22
N GLY A 87 2.14 2.99 -5.31
CA GLY A 87 3.08 2.17 -4.54
C GLY A 87 2.35 1.17 -3.64
N THR A 88 1.26 1.59 -3.01
CA THR A 88 0.43 0.73 -2.16
C THR A 88 -0.23 -0.38 -2.99
N ILE A 89 -0.82 -0.05 -4.15
CA ILE A 89 -1.41 -1.05 -5.07
C ILE A 89 -0.34 -2.05 -5.53
N ALA A 90 0.84 -1.57 -5.91
CA ALA A 90 1.95 -2.42 -6.34
C ALA A 90 2.42 -3.36 -5.20
N ALA A 91 2.60 -2.83 -3.99
CA ALA A 91 3.02 -3.61 -2.83
C ALA A 91 2.00 -4.71 -2.48
N VAL A 92 0.71 -4.40 -2.52
CA VAL A 92 -0.36 -5.39 -2.27
C VAL A 92 -0.41 -6.45 -3.37
N ALA A 93 -0.24 -6.07 -4.64
CA ALA A 93 -0.22 -7.03 -5.75
C ALA A 93 0.97 -8.00 -5.67
N ILE A 94 2.15 -7.50 -5.30
CA ILE A 94 3.33 -8.34 -5.04
C ILE A 94 3.10 -9.26 -3.84
N ALA A 95 2.54 -8.73 -2.74
CA ALA A 95 2.19 -9.55 -1.58
C ALA A 95 1.23 -10.69 -1.95
N PHE A 96 0.23 -10.42 -2.78
CA PHE A 96 -0.67 -11.44 -3.33
C PHE A 96 0.09 -12.49 -4.15
N ALA A 97 0.93 -12.05 -5.09
CA ALA A 97 1.72 -12.96 -5.93
C ALA A 97 2.64 -13.86 -5.10
N LYS A 98 3.26 -13.31 -4.05
CA LYS A 98 4.10 -14.07 -3.10
C LYS A 98 3.32 -15.16 -2.38
N PHE A 99 2.10 -14.87 -1.90
CA PHE A 99 1.24 -15.88 -1.28
C PHE A 99 0.73 -16.90 -2.30
N LEU A 100 0.43 -16.49 -3.53
CA LEU A 100 0.06 -17.41 -4.60
C LEU A 100 1.19 -18.39 -4.93
N GLY A 101 2.45 -17.92 -4.90
CA GLY A 101 3.65 -18.75 -5.09
C GLY A 101 3.79 -19.92 -4.12
N VAL A 102 3.17 -19.84 -2.94
CA VAL A 102 3.11 -20.97 -1.98
C VAL A 102 2.29 -22.13 -2.54
N PHE A 103 1.23 -21.85 -3.30
CA PHE A 103 0.37 -22.86 -3.91
C PHE A 103 0.85 -23.24 -5.32
N VAL A 104 1.27 -22.25 -6.11
CA VAL A 104 1.73 -22.42 -7.49
C VAL A 104 3.22 -22.13 -7.52
N ARG A 105 4.03 -23.17 -7.33
CA ARG A 105 5.51 -23.07 -7.28
C ARG A 105 6.16 -22.43 -8.51
N SER A 106 5.46 -22.41 -9.64
CA SER A 106 5.90 -21.71 -10.86
C SER A 106 5.95 -20.19 -10.70
N VAL A 107 5.17 -19.63 -9.77
CA VAL A 107 5.19 -18.21 -9.37
C VAL A 107 6.23 -18.08 -8.26
N SER A 108 7.43 -17.67 -8.63
CA SER A 108 8.53 -17.50 -7.70
C SER A 108 9.31 -16.22 -8.00
N PRO A 109 9.81 -15.52 -6.96
CA PRO A 109 10.74 -14.41 -7.16
C PRO A 109 12.04 -14.86 -7.84
N ASP A 110 12.43 -16.14 -7.72
CA ASP A 110 13.66 -16.69 -8.30
C ASP A 110 13.51 -17.12 -9.77
N ASN A 111 12.27 -17.23 -10.26
CA ASN A 111 12.00 -17.62 -11.64
C ASN A 111 11.91 -16.38 -12.53
N TYR A 112 13.04 -16.01 -13.13
CA TYR A 112 13.19 -14.82 -13.96
C TYR A 112 12.84 -15.08 -15.42
N LEU A 113 11.94 -14.26 -15.96
CA LEU A 113 11.63 -14.17 -17.39
C LEU A 113 12.57 -13.20 -18.10
N VAL A 114 12.91 -12.09 -17.42
CA VAL A 114 13.97 -11.17 -17.82
C VAL A 114 14.99 -11.11 -16.70
N ALA A 115 16.20 -11.58 -17.00
CA ALA A 115 17.31 -11.57 -16.05
C ALA A 115 17.59 -10.13 -15.58
N PRO A 116 18.03 -9.94 -14.33
CA PRO A 116 18.31 -8.62 -13.79
C PRO A 116 19.39 -7.91 -14.62
N ILE A 117 19.00 -6.83 -15.29
CA ILE A 117 19.93 -5.92 -15.95
C ILE A 117 20.24 -4.80 -14.96
N SER A 118 21.45 -4.82 -14.40
CA SER A 118 21.90 -3.80 -13.46
C SER A 118 22.25 -2.51 -14.20
N PHE A 119 21.50 -1.45 -13.93
CA PHE A 119 21.85 -0.07 -14.29
C PHE A 119 22.25 0.67 -13.02
N GLY A 120 23.54 0.64 -12.68
CA GLY A 120 24.06 1.26 -11.46
C GLY A 120 23.54 0.56 -10.18
N GLY A 121 22.91 1.33 -9.28
CA GLY A 121 22.32 0.83 -8.02
C GLY A 121 20.92 0.21 -8.15
N TYR A 122 20.35 0.17 -9.36
CA TYR A 122 19.03 -0.41 -9.64
C TYR A 122 19.14 -1.57 -10.61
N ALA A 123 18.52 -2.71 -10.28
CA ALA A 123 18.38 -3.84 -11.18
C ALA A 123 16.97 -3.86 -11.75
N ILE A 124 16.84 -3.85 -13.07
CA ILE A 124 15.56 -4.06 -13.75
C ILE A 124 15.46 -5.55 -14.05
N SER A 125 14.57 -6.23 -13.37
CA SER A 125 14.26 -7.65 -13.56
C SER A 125 12.76 -7.85 -13.77
N LEU A 126 12.41 -8.97 -14.41
CA LEU A 126 11.03 -9.43 -14.51
C LEU A 126 10.96 -10.88 -14.06
N SER A 127 10.49 -11.11 -12.83
CA SER A 127 10.16 -12.43 -12.30
C SER A 127 8.73 -12.83 -12.63
N THR A 128 8.43 -14.13 -12.53
CA THR A 128 7.06 -14.63 -12.63
C THR A 128 6.14 -14.05 -11.56
N GLU A 129 6.66 -13.75 -10.36
CA GLU A 129 5.93 -13.03 -9.30
C GLU A 129 5.52 -11.64 -9.75
N GLN A 130 6.45 -10.87 -10.32
CA GLN A 130 6.17 -9.54 -10.85
C GLN A 130 5.17 -9.58 -12.01
N LEU A 131 5.26 -10.59 -12.89
CA LEU A 131 4.30 -10.77 -13.99
C LEU A 131 2.88 -11.01 -13.45
N VAL A 132 2.72 -11.86 -12.44
CA VAL A 132 1.42 -12.10 -11.80
C VAL A 132 0.88 -10.82 -11.17
N ALA A 133 1.73 -10.05 -10.47
CA ALA A 133 1.33 -8.78 -9.88
C ALA A 133 0.86 -7.78 -10.95
N ILE A 134 1.59 -7.66 -12.07
CA ILE A 134 1.21 -6.81 -13.21
C ILE A 134 -0.14 -7.27 -13.80
N ALA A 135 -0.30 -8.57 -14.02
CA ALA A 135 -1.54 -9.13 -14.57
C ALA A 135 -2.74 -8.87 -13.63
N LEU A 136 -2.54 -8.99 -12.32
CA LEU A 136 -3.56 -8.69 -11.31
C LEU A 136 -3.93 -7.21 -11.32
N ILE A 137 -2.96 -6.30 -11.36
CA ILE A 137 -3.21 -4.86 -11.45
C ILE A 137 -3.99 -4.53 -12.72
N ALA A 138 -3.60 -5.10 -13.86
CA ALA A 138 -4.31 -4.92 -15.12
C ALA A 138 -5.75 -5.42 -15.05
N LEU A 139 -5.97 -6.60 -14.46
CA LEU A 139 -7.30 -7.19 -14.27
C LEU A 139 -8.17 -6.35 -13.34
N LEU A 140 -7.64 -5.88 -12.21
CA LEU A 140 -8.37 -5.01 -11.28
C LEU A 140 -8.65 -3.65 -11.91
N THR A 141 -7.73 -3.11 -12.70
CA THR A 141 -7.95 -1.85 -13.45
C THR A 141 -9.05 -2.02 -14.48
N TRP A 142 -9.03 -3.12 -15.24
CA TRP A 142 -10.10 -3.47 -16.18
C TRP A 142 -11.46 -3.63 -15.47
N THR A 143 -11.48 -4.34 -14.34
CA THR A 143 -12.71 -4.56 -13.56
C THR A 143 -13.24 -3.26 -12.98
N ASN A 144 -12.38 -2.40 -12.45
CA ASN A 144 -12.77 -1.09 -11.92
C ASN A 144 -13.30 -0.17 -13.01
N THR A 145 -12.65 -0.13 -14.17
CA THR A 145 -13.11 0.73 -15.29
C THR A 145 -14.46 0.29 -15.86
N ARG A 146 -14.75 -1.02 -15.90
CA ARG A 146 -16.06 -1.56 -16.32
C ARG A 146 -17.13 -1.52 -15.23
N GLY A 147 -16.74 -1.74 -13.98
CA GLY A 147 -17.64 -1.69 -12.82
C GLY A 147 -18.26 -0.31 -12.59
N LEU A 148 -17.57 0.76 -13.01
CA LEU A 148 -18.11 2.12 -13.01
C LEU A 148 -19.32 2.29 -13.96
N GLU A 149 -19.41 1.51 -15.05
CA GLU A 149 -20.57 1.53 -15.94
C GLU A 149 -21.78 0.82 -15.29
N VAL A 150 -21.53 -0.27 -14.55
CA VAL A 150 -22.57 -1.04 -13.86
C VAL A 150 -23.08 -0.31 -12.61
N GLY A 151 -22.19 0.34 -11.85
CA GLY A 151 -22.57 1.17 -10.70
C GLY A 151 -23.34 2.44 -11.07
N LYS A 152 -23.39 2.80 -12.35
CA LYS A 152 -24.19 3.92 -12.87
C LYS A 152 -25.66 3.53 -13.12
N ILE A 153 -25.96 2.22 -13.13
CA ILE A 153 -27.29 1.64 -13.38
C ILE A 153 -28.07 1.43 -12.08
N ILE A 154 -27.40 1.44 -10.92
CA ILE A 154 -27.99 1.36 -9.57
C ILE A 154 -28.02 2.76 -8.97
#